data_AF-W6AAX7-F1
#
_entry.id   AF-W6AAX7-F1
#
_cell.length_a   1.000
_cell.length_b   1.000
_cell.length_c   1.000
_cell.angle_alpha   90.00
_cell.angle_beta   90.00
_cell.angle_gamma   90.00
#
_symmetry.space_group_name_H-M   'P 1'
#
loop_
_entity.id
_entity.type
_entity.pdbx_description
1 polymer ?
#
loop_
_entity_poly.entity_id
_entity_poly.type
_entity_poly.pdbx_seq_one_letter_code
_entity_poly.pdbx_strand_id
1 'polypeptide(L)'
;MKKLLSILAATTMVVSAPLSVVACGDGTGKPDKDWDFDSTAIDFKREIGRVYQTSLTRDFQDYFFTNQEDIEKENIFESISLSKLDEIVGDNSFVNLNTDSKDFKNFASDLEKLTNFDNLKKETDKEIVKNVNYKPMLVDGANPFDNSKIDFTTITVQKLDNEIFTIHFKTISDFYFKDKSNQKVNDTVTYQSSITIFKERNTSEEMKLISKSFENKIKSKEYANSFNFESEDGRIYKNIDNLDKNSNVKNQFLTAGGEVLKENNEWKEYSFKADNMNIKGSVEDFDLTNTHNSRDYIPYNSVPQLGLVMVDNPESMDPGVLGFMEKMQSDEIPESYFKSMATSFDASKKNTGDWDQLKSGDWSYAPELDNDLSDKGWSRAFNPFLDKKYSKVLTDLSSISPNFALDQNKEISENKDSKLMGIYKVETSGLILNYYNSFTGNTIDLQMPKIQIGIRQNAPETTKKIVEDFFAANVNLFKQMYGYNGSGSTTTNFFIEMPNSLGSLKRDTFYTFGEVFNPAYEQARKKVISKNSNYEKYLTSFASFGAGSGNECEYIKIDNNNVMSFYDANKLPHKTYGPYFPWICSPGSYFFSKDSYGVKSGLGGQWNFGFSMPLISIRDIKLIPNYKPVKAVFVD
;
A
#
# COMPACT_ATOMS: atom_id res chain seq x y z
N MET A 1 27.07 12.97 21.09
CA MET A 1 25.64 13.17 20.79
C MET A 1 25.39 14.24 19.71
N LYS A 2 25.73 15.53 19.88
CA LYS A 2 25.50 16.54 18.82
C LYS A 2 26.19 16.23 17.47
N LYS A 3 27.40 15.65 17.49
CA LYS A 3 28.15 15.22 16.29
C LYS A 3 27.55 14.00 15.58
N LEU A 4 26.95 13.09 16.34
CA LEU A 4 26.21 11.93 15.81
C LEU A 4 24.86 12.38 15.24
N LEU A 5 24.19 13.35 15.90
CA LEU A 5 22.97 14.00 15.42
C LEU A 5 23.17 14.83 14.14
N SER A 6 24.35 15.40 13.89
CA SER A 6 24.63 16.10 12.63
C SER A 6 24.94 15.14 11.47
N ILE A 7 25.58 14.00 11.76
CA ILE A 7 25.77 12.91 10.78
C ILE A 7 24.42 12.26 10.48
N LEU A 8 23.61 11.99 11.51
CA LEU A 8 22.21 11.60 11.37
C LEU A 8 21.38 12.68 10.68
N ALA A 9 21.58 13.98 10.90
CA ALA A 9 20.84 15.05 10.21
C ALA A 9 21.12 15.07 8.71
N ALA A 10 22.39 14.87 8.32
CA ALA A 10 22.78 14.74 6.91
C ALA A 10 22.23 13.45 6.27
N THR A 11 22.13 12.35 7.05
CA THR A 11 21.49 11.09 6.62
C THR A 11 19.98 11.00 6.90
N THR A 12 19.35 12.00 7.53
CA THR A 12 17.90 12.09 7.78
C THR A 12 17.21 13.16 6.95
N MET A 13 17.96 14.03 6.26
CA MET A 13 17.47 14.73 5.05
C MET A 13 17.33 13.78 3.84
N VAL A 14 17.28 12.47 4.09
CA VAL A 14 16.87 11.41 3.17
C VAL A 14 15.35 11.45 3.07
N VAL A 15 14.85 12.48 2.38
CA VAL A 15 13.55 12.41 1.72
C VAL A 15 13.76 11.48 0.53
N SER A 16 13.49 10.20 0.74
CA SER A 16 13.29 9.25 -0.35
C SER A 16 12.17 9.79 -1.21
N ALA A 17 12.43 10.01 -2.50
CA ALA A 17 11.35 10.07 -3.48
C ALA A 17 10.44 8.85 -3.23
N PRO A 18 9.11 9.00 -3.28
CA PRO A 18 8.21 7.88 -3.08
C PRO A 18 8.52 6.82 -4.14
N LEU A 19 9.33 5.82 -3.74
CA LEU A 19 9.44 4.56 -4.45
C LEU A 19 8.03 4.04 -4.51
N SER A 20 7.56 4.02 -5.71
CA SER A 20 6.25 3.57 -6.05
C SER A 20 6.45 3.07 -7.50
N VAL A 21 5.71 2.07 -7.94
CA VAL A 21 5.99 1.43 -9.24
C VAL A 21 4.63 0.88 -9.76
N VAL A 22 4.09 1.30 -10.95
CA VAL A 22 3.03 0.58 -11.74
C VAL A 22 3.31 0.08 -13.21
N ALA A 23 2.93 -1.20 -13.46
CA ALA A 23 2.59 -2.02 -14.63
C ALA A 23 3.50 -2.16 -15.87
N CYS A 24 4.31 -3.23 -15.90
CA CYS A 24 4.68 -3.92 -17.14
C CYS A 24 3.51 -4.81 -17.61
N GLY A 25 2.52 -4.20 -18.26
CA GLY A 25 1.73 -4.92 -19.27
C GLY A 25 2.61 -5.09 -20.52
N ASP A 26 2.38 -6.11 -21.33
CA ASP A 26 3.13 -6.44 -22.56
C ASP A 26 3.18 -5.34 -23.65
N GLY A 27 2.77 -4.11 -23.34
CA GLY A 27 2.77 -2.97 -24.24
C GLY A 27 1.68 -3.02 -25.31
N THR A 28 0.78 -4.02 -25.28
CA THR A 28 -0.21 -4.26 -26.35
C THR A 28 -1.67 -4.00 -25.95
N GLY A 29 -1.92 -3.61 -24.70
CA GLY A 29 -3.27 -3.36 -24.18
C GLY A 29 -4.06 -2.27 -24.92
N LYS A 30 -5.38 -2.46 -25.00
CA LYS A 30 -6.31 -1.44 -25.53
C LYS A 30 -6.44 -0.29 -24.53
N PRO A 31 -6.55 0.98 -24.99
CA PRO A 31 -6.67 2.14 -24.10
C PRO A 31 -7.94 2.06 -23.26
N ASP A 32 -7.79 2.43 -21.98
CA ASP A 32 -8.86 2.38 -20.99
C ASP A 32 -9.96 3.42 -21.33
N LYS A 33 -11.24 3.04 -21.19
CA LYS A 33 -12.39 3.86 -21.64
C LYS A 33 -12.66 5.07 -20.74
N ASP A 34 -12.21 5.02 -19.49
CA ASP A 34 -12.32 6.10 -18.50
C ASP A 34 -10.91 6.45 -18.01
N TRP A 35 -10.23 7.31 -18.76
CA TRP A 35 -8.86 7.72 -18.46
C TRP A 35 -8.83 8.78 -17.35
N ASP A 36 -8.30 8.40 -16.19
CA ASP A 36 -8.05 9.31 -15.06
C ASP A 36 -6.63 9.91 -15.20
N PHE A 37 -6.59 11.19 -15.56
CA PHE A 37 -5.33 11.94 -15.73
C PHE A 37 -4.50 11.94 -14.44
N ASP A 38 -5.12 12.25 -13.31
CA ASP A 38 -4.40 12.50 -12.06
C ASP A 38 -3.78 11.21 -11.53
N SER A 39 -4.53 10.10 -11.60
CA SER A 39 -4.01 8.76 -11.30
C SER A 39 -2.84 8.38 -12.23
N THR A 40 -3.01 8.58 -13.55
CA THR A 40 -1.96 8.27 -14.53
C THR A 40 -0.70 9.12 -14.32
N ALA A 41 -0.84 10.40 -13.97
CA ALA A 41 0.28 11.30 -13.75
C ALA A 41 1.10 10.91 -12.51
N ILE A 42 0.42 10.51 -11.41
CA ILE A 42 1.07 9.97 -10.22
C ILE A 42 1.87 8.72 -10.60
N ASP A 43 1.23 7.79 -11.32
CA ASP A 43 1.81 6.53 -11.74
C ASP A 43 3.03 6.70 -12.67
N PHE A 44 2.96 7.67 -13.57
CA PHE A 44 4.03 8.02 -14.51
C PHE A 44 5.28 8.56 -13.79
N LYS A 45 5.13 9.59 -12.96
CA LYS A 45 6.27 10.21 -12.23
C LYS A 45 7.01 9.21 -11.37
N ARG A 46 6.21 8.34 -10.78
CA ARG A 46 6.60 7.23 -9.96
C ARG A 46 7.49 6.22 -10.70
N GLU A 47 7.04 5.73 -11.85
CA GLU A 47 7.84 4.80 -12.67
C GLU A 47 9.13 5.44 -13.17
N ILE A 48 9.08 6.73 -13.54
CA ILE A 48 10.27 7.51 -13.87
C ILE A 48 11.28 7.51 -12.71
N GLY A 49 10.80 7.73 -11.48
CA GLY A 49 11.60 7.63 -10.26
C GLY A 49 12.26 6.26 -10.09
N ARG A 50 11.53 5.16 -10.31
CA ARG A 50 12.12 3.81 -10.24
C ARG A 50 13.19 3.61 -11.30
N VAL A 51 12.87 3.87 -12.57
CA VAL A 51 13.80 3.64 -13.68
C VAL A 51 15.10 4.41 -13.45
N TYR A 52 15.01 5.65 -12.95
CA TYR A 52 16.15 6.44 -12.53
C TYR A 52 16.98 5.78 -11.41
N GLN A 53 16.33 5.35 -10.33
CA GLN A 53 16.97 4.69 -9.19
C GLN A 53 17.64 3.37 -9.57
N THR A 54 16.95 2.52 -10.34
CA THR A 54 17.47 1.22 -10.78
C THR A 54 18.65 1.40 -11.73
N SER A 55 18.58 2.34 -12.68
CA SER A 55 19.69 2.60 -13.59
C SER A 55 20.93 3.06 -12.84
N LEU A 56 20.80 4.04 -11.94
CA LEU A 56 21.96 4.55 -11.20
C LEU A 56 22.48 3.56 -10.17
N THR A 57 21.63 2.75 -9.56
CA THR A 57 22.10 1.64 -8.69
C THR A 57 23.00 0.70 -9.48
N ARG A 58 22.60 0.32 -10.69
CA ARG A 58 23.42 -0.55 -11.57
C ARG A 58 24.74 0.10 -11.95
N ASP A 59 24.75 1.41 -12.19
CA ASP A 59 25.94 2.15 -12.58
C ASP A 59 26.96 2.29 -11.43
N PHE A 60 26.47 2.46 -10.18
CA PHE A 60 27.34 2.69 -9.02
C PHE A 60 27.64 1.45 -8.15
N GLN A 61 26.88 0.36 -8.28
CA GLN A 61 27.00 -0.80 -7.38
C GLN A 61 28.41 -1.40 -7.33
N ASP A 62 29.12 -1.44 -8.46
CA ASP A 62 30.45 -2.06 -8.56
C ASP A 62 31.53 -1.21 -7.89
N TYR A 63 31.24 0.07 -7.65
CA TYR A 63 32.14 1.04 -7.03
C TYR A 63 31.81 1.31 -5.56
N PHE A 64 30.72 0.73 -5.03
CA PHE A 64 30.28 0.99 -3.65
C PHE A 64 31.40 0.72 -2.63
N PHE A 65 32.16 -0.35 -2.84
CA PHE A 65 33.46 -0.58 -2.23
C PHE A 65 34.52 -0.61 -3.32
N THR A 66 35.58 0.19 -3.21
CA THR A 66 36.70 0.20 -4.15
C THR A 66 38.01 0.47 -3.44
N ASN A 67 39.14 0.46 -4.13
CA ASN A 67 40.44 0.75 -3.55
C ASN A 67 41.27 1.67 -4.43
N GLN A 68 42.29 2.29 -3.83
CA GLN A 68 43.18 3.22 -4.52
C GLN A 68 43.92 2.58 -5.70
N GLU A 69 44.34 1.32 -5.58
CA GLU A 69 45.06 0.61 -6.64
C GLU A 69 44.20 0.42 -7.90
N ASP A 70 42.93 0.01 -7.73
CA ASP A 70 42.01 -0.15 -8.84
C ASP A 70 41.60 1.20 -9.44
N ILE A 71 41.43 2.25 -8.62
CA ILE A 71 41.21 3.62 -9.12
C ILE A 71 42.33 4.05 -10.06
N GLU A 72 43.59 3.84 -9.68
CA GLU A 72 44.77 4.21 -10.47
C GLU A 72 44.93 3.32 -11.71
N LYS A 73 44.79 2.01 -11.56
CA LYS A 73 45.00 1.03 -12.63
C LYS A 73 43.95 1.14 -13.73
N GLU A 74 42.69 1.34 -13.35
CA GLU A 74 41.57 1.40 -14.28
C GLU A 74 41.23 2.84 -14.69
N ASN A 75 41.93 3.84 -14.14
CA ASN A 75 41.65 5.27 -14.31
C ASN A 75 40.18 5.60 -14.02
N ILE A 76 39.66 5.08 -12.91
CA ILE A 76 38.26 5.26 -12.52
C ILE A 76 37.97 6.75 -12.26
N PHE A 77 38.90 7.44 -11.59
CA PHE A 77 38.80 8.85 -11.24
C PHE A 77 40.10 9.60 -11.51
N GLU A 78 40.00 10.85 -11.95
CA GLU A 78 41.17 11.72 -12.17
C GLU A 78 41.49 12.60 -10.96
N SER A 79 40.46 12.98 -10.20
CA SER A 79 40.51 13.92 -9.09
C SER A 79 40.23 13.27 -7.73
N ILE A 80 39.62 12.09 -7.69
CA ILE A 80 39.34 11.37 -6.45
C ILE A 80 40.49 10.39 -6.15
N SER A 81 41.20 10.62 -5.04
CA SER A 81 42.22 9.73 -4.50
C SER A 81 42.26 9.83 -2.98
N LEU A 82 42.81 8.82 -2.29
CA LEU A 82 42.95 8.85 -0.83
C LEU A 82 43.74 10.07 -0.34
N SER A 83 44.82 10.45 -1.03
CA SER A 83 45.61 11.64 -0.66
C SER A 83 44.80 12.92 -0.80
N LYS A 84 43.98 13.05 -1.86
CA LYS A 84 43.11 14.21 -2.05
C LYS A 84 41.96 14.24 -1.05
N LEU A 85 41.40 13.09 -0.70
CA LEU A 85 40.35 13.00 0.32
C LEU A 85 40.88 13.37 1.70
N ASP A 86 42.09 12.92 2.04
CA ASP A 86 42.77 13.31 3.28
C ASP A 86 43.10 14.81 3.31
N GLU A 87 43.54 15.40 2.19
CA GLU A 87 43.76 16.87 2.07
C GLU A 87 42.46 17.66 2.32
N ILE A 88 41.35 17.24 1.71
CA ILE A 88 40.04 17.89 1.85
C ILE A 88 39.52 17.81 3.28
N VAL A 89 39.63 16.63 3.89
CA VAL A 89 39.05 16.35 5.20
C VAL A 89 39.95 16.86 6.33
N GLY A 90 41.26 16.66 6.20
CA GLY A 90 42.27 16.97 7.20
C GLY A 90 42.01 16.28 8.54
N ASP A 91 42.05 17.05 9.62
CA ASP A 91 41.77 16.58 10.99
C ASP A 91 40.26 16.43 11.27
N ASN A 92 39.39 16.82 10.33
CA ASN A 92 37.95 16.60 10.49
C ASN A 92 37.62 15.11 10.25
N SER A 93 36.45 14.68 10.71
CA SER A 93 35.93 13.35 10.36
C SER A 93 34.98 13.39 9.16
N PHE A 94 34.53 14.59 8.77
CA PHE A 94 33.46 14.79 7.80
C PHE A 94 33.51 16.21 7.21
N VAL A 95 33.33 16.33 5.89
CA VAL A 95 33.23 17.61 5.17
C VAL A 95 32.13 17.53 4.11
N ASN A 96 31.26 18.54 4.05
CA ASN A 96 30.34 18.74 2.93
C ASN A 96 30.96 19.72 1.93
N LEU A 97 31.14 19.30 0.68
CA LEU A 97 31.76 20.13 -0.34
C LEU A 97 30.78 21.20 -0.83
N ASN A 98 31.24 22.44 -0.90
CA ASN A 98 30.45 23.53 -1.48
C ASN A 98 30.30 23.31 -2.99
N THR A 99 29.09 23.39 -3.53
CA THR A 99 28.76 23.19 -4.95
C THR A 99 29.56 24.08 -5.91
N ASP A 100 29.99 25.26 -5.45
CA ASP A 100 30.78 26.19 -6.26
C ASP A 100 32.28 25.89 -6.25
N SER A 101 32.75 25.06 -5.30
CA SER A 101 34.16 24.74 -5.10
C SER A 101 34.74 23.93 -6.26
N LYS A 102 36.06 24.07 -6.47
CA LYS A 102 36.79 23.29 -7.47
C LYS A 102 36.72 21.79 -7.16
N ASP A 103 36.87 21.41 -5.89
CA ASP A 103 36.83 20.00 -5.48
C ASP A 103 35.47 19.38 -5.75
N PHE A 104 34.36 20.08 -5.48
CA PHE A 104 33.02 19.60 -5.82
C PHE A 104 32.86 19.36 -7.33
N LYS A 105 33.23 20.35 -8.16
CA LYS A 105 33.09 20.26 -9.61
C LYS A 105 33.92 19.12 -10.20
N ASN A 106 35.14 18.96 -9.69
CA ASN A 106 36.04 17.88 -10.09
C ASN A 106 35.48 16.51 -9.68
N PHE A 107 35.01 16.36 -8.44
CA PHE A 107 34.45 15.09 -7.97
C PHE A 107 33.13 14.75 -8.68
N ALA A 108 32.27 15.75 -8.90
CA ALA A 108 31.04 15.58 -9.67
C ALA A 108 31.36 15.11 -11.11
N SER A 109 32.36 15.71 -11.76
CA SER A 109 32.79 15.29 -13.10
C SER A 109 33.32 13.86 -13.14
N ASP A 110 34.07 13.43 -12.12
CA ASP A 110 34.54 12.05 -12.01
C ASP A 110 33.39 11.06 -11.76
N LEU A 111 32.46 11.39 -10.87
CA LEU A 111 31.28 10.55 -10.59
C LEU A 111 30.31 10.48 -11.78
N GLU A 112 30.20 11.55 -12.57
CA GLU A 112 29.37 11.60 -13.78
C GLU A 112 29.85 10.58 -14.84
N LYS A 113 31.17 10.34 -14.93
CA LYS A 113 31.76 9.33 -15.86
C LYS A 113 31.27 7.91 -15.57
N LEU A 114 30.85 7.62 -14.34
CA LEU A 114 30.30 6.31 -13.96
C LEU A 114 28.85 6.15 -14.41
N THR A 115 28.12 7.25 -14.64
CA THR A 115 26.71 7.19 -15.03
C THR A 115 26.55 6.82 -16.49
N ASN A 116 25.61 5.94 -16.80
CA ASN A 116 25.30 5.55 -18.16
C ASN A 116 23.92 6.10 -18.57
N PHE A 117 23.92 7.35 -19.04
CA PHE A 117 22.69 8.04 -19.43
C PHE A 117 21.95 7.34 -20.59
N ASP A 118 22.69 6.69 -21.50
CA ASP A 118 22.09 5.90 -22.59
C ASP A 118 21.32 4.69 -22.07
N ASN A 119 21.84 4.04 -21.04
CA ASN A 119 21.13 2.95 -20.37
C ASN A 119 19.87 3.46 -19.66
N LEU A 120 19.94 4.61 -18.98
CA LEU A 120 18.75 5.25 -18.40
C LEU A 120 17.68 5.51 -19.47
N LYS A 121 18.07 6.06 -20.62
CA LYS A 121 17.16 6.29 -21.74
C LYS A 121 16.56 4.98 -22.27
N LYS A 122 17.36 3.95 -22.49
CA LYS A 122 16.89 2.63 -22.98
C LYS A 122 15.88 1.98 -22.04
N GLU A 123 16.13 1.99 -20.74
CA GLU A 123 15.19 1.46 -19.75
C GLU A 123 13.91 2.31 -19.71
N THR A 124 14.04 3.63 -19.80
CA THR A 124 12.88 4.53 -19.88
C THR A 124 12.06 4.29 -21.15
N ASP A 125 12.69 4.04 -22.29
CA ASP A 125 11.99 3.71 -23.53
C ASP A 125 11.21 2.40 -23.39
N LYS A 126 11.82 1.41 -22.74
CA LYS A 126 11.23 0.09 -22.51
C LYS A 126 10.03 0.15 -21.57
N GLU A 127 10.17 0.83 -20.44
CA GLU A 127 9.21 0.80 -19.33
C GLU A 127 8.17 1.93 -19.41
N ILE A 128 8.53 3.08 -20.00
CA ILE A 128 7.69 4.28 -20.07
C ILE A 128 7.17 4.55 -21.48
N VAL A 129 8.06 4.76 -22.45
CA VAL A 129 7.67 5.25 -23.78
C VAL A 129 6.81 4.23 -24.53
N LYS A 130 7.16 2.95 -24.43
CA LYS A 130 6.40 1.85 -25.04
C LYS A 130 5.10 1.52 -24.29
N ASN A 131 4.91 2.04 -23.09
CA ASN A 131 3.71 1.77 -22.30
C ASN A 131 2.53 2.59 -22.84
N VAL A 132 1.51 1.89 -23.36
CA VAL A 132 0.30 2.51 -23.95
C VAL A 132 -0.43 3.43 -22.98
N ASN A 133 -0.37 3.15 -21.67
CA ASN A 133 -1.04 3.95 -20.64
C ASN A 133 -0.34 5.29 -20.39
N TYR A 134 0.96 5.37 -20.68
CA TYR A 134 1.77 6.58 -20.46
C TYR A 134 1.88 7.46 -21.70
N LYS A 135 1.47 6.98 -22.89
CA LYS A 135 1.49 7.79 -24.13
C LYS A 135 0.86 9.18 -23.98
N PRO A 136 -0.29 9.36 -23.28
CA PRO A 136 -0.87 10.69 -23.09
C PRO A 136 0.00 11.65 -22.26
N MET A 137 0.87 11.12 -21.39
CA MET A 137 1.78 11.90 -20.54
C MET A 137 3.03 12.36 -21.31
N LEU A 138 3.36 11.73 -22.44
CA LEU A 138 4.60 12.01 -23.17
C LEU A 138 4.50 13.31 -23.97
N VAL A 139 5.48 14.19 -23.80
CA VAL A 139 5.68 15.35 -24.67
C VAL A 139 6.12 14.84 -26.04
N ASP A 140 5.27 15.03 -27.05
CA ASP A 140 5.51 14.58 -28.44
C ASP A 140 5.89 13.09 -28.60
N GLY A 141 5.51 12.24 -27.64
CA GLY A 141 5.87 10.81 -27.62
C GLY A 141 7.35 10.53 -27.33
N ALA A 142 8.14 11.55 -26.95
CA ALA A 142 9.57 11.45 -26.70
C ALA A 142 9.90 10.85 -25.33
N ASN A 143 11.16 10.49 -25.13
CA ASN A 143 11.65 10.02 -23.85
C ASN A 143 11.64 11.17 -22.83
N PRO A 144 11.09 10.97 -21.61
CA PRO A 144 11.02 12.03 -20.60
C PRO A 144 12.37 12.62 -20.17
N PHE A 145 13.48 11.89 -20.39
CA PHE A 145 14.84 12.33 -20.10
C PHE A 145 15.60 12.87 -21.33
N ASP A 146 14.97 13.06 -22.49
CA ASP A 146 15.71 13.41 -23.71
C ASP A 146 16.48 14.72 -23.65
N ASN A 147 15.99 15.69 -22.87
CA ASN A 147 16.60 16.99 -22.64
C ASN A 147 17.06 17.18 -21.19
N SER A 148 17.42 16.07 -20.55
CA SER A 148 17.79 16.04 -19.15
C SER A 148 19.26 15.66 -18.98
N LYS A 149 19.79 15.92 -17.79
CA LYS A 149 21.12 15.50 -17.37
C LYS A 149 21.09 15.02 -15.92
N ILE A 150 22.14 14.33 -15.50
CA ILE A 150 22.31 13.91 -14.12
C ILE A 150 23.20 14.94 -13.44
N ASP A 151 22.61 15.74 -12.55
CA ASP A 151 23.34 16.76 -11.80
C ASP A 151 23.62 16.28 -10.38
N PHE A 152 24.87 16.41 -9.95
CA PHE A 152 25.24 16.21 -8.54
C PHE A 152 24.87 17.46 -7.75
N THR A 153 24.10 17.29 -6.67
CA THR A 153 23.68 18.40 -5.79
C THR A 153 24.36 18.38 -4.44
N THR A 154 24.94 17.24 -4.06
CA THR A 154 25.59 17.06 -2.76
C THR A 154 26.71 16.06 -2.92
N ILE A 155 27.88 16.39 -2.39
CA ILE A 155 29.02 15.50 -2.25
C ILE A 155 29.61 15.75 -0.87
N THR A 156 29.68 14.72 -0.06
CA THR A 156 30.27 14.78 1.28
C THR A 156 31.35 13.73 1.40
N VAL A 157 32.45 14.07 2.06
CA VAL A 157 33.57 13.17 2.30
C VAL A 157 33.63 12.89 3.79
N GLN A 158 33.68 11.62 4.14
CA GLN A 158 33.81 11.13 5.50
C GLN A 158 35.10 10.33 5.63
N LYS A 159 35.93 10.69 6.60
CA LYS A 159 37.11 9.92 7.00
C LYS A 159 36.68 8.91 8.05
N LEU A 160 36.71 7.63 7.70
CA LEU A 160 36.38 6.53 8.61
C LEU A 160 37.61 6.06 9.39
N ASP A 161 38.76 6.04 8.72
CA ASP A 161 40.09 5.82 9.28
C ASP A 161 41.11 6.56 8.40
N ASN A 162 42.39 6.57 8.78
CA ASN A 162 43.47 7.18 7.99
C ASN A 162 43.63 6.57 6.59
N GLU A 163 43.07 5.38 6.37
CA GLU A 163 43.22 4.60 5.13
C GLU A 163 41.89 4.31 4.45
N ILE A 164 40.77 4.84 5.00
CA ILE A 164 39.42 4.51 4.56
C ILE A 164 38.56 5.77 4.55
N PHE A 165 38.04 6.11 3.38
CA PHE A 165 37.18 7.28 3.17
C PHE A 165 35.90 6.88 2.45
N THR A 166 34.80 7.51 2.81
CA THR A 166 33.51 7.35 2.12
C THR A 166 33.09 8.67 1.51
N ILE A 167 32.73 8.64 0.23
CA ILE A 167 32.12 9.75 -0.50
C ILE A 167 30.63 9.46 -0.59
N HIS A 168 29.79 10.26 0.08
CA HIS A 168 28.34 10.20 -0.10
C HIS A 168 27.90 11.27 -1.09
N PHE A 169 27.01 10.93 -2.01
CA PHE A 169 26.53 11.87 -3.02
C PHE A 169 25.03 11.78 -3.27
N LYS A 170 24.46 12.89 -3.75
CA LYS A 170 23.07 13.00 -4.20
C LYS A 170 23.06 13.55 -5.62
N THR A 171 22.31 12.88 -6.49
CA THR A 171 22.03 13.36 -7.84
C THR A 171 20.56 13.78 -7.98
N ILE A 172 20.31 14.68 -8.92
CA ILE A 172 18.99 15.02 -9.42
C ILE A 172 18.97 14.91 -10.94
N SER A 173 17.78 14.69 -11.51
CA SER A 173 17.55 14.85 -12.94
C SER A 173 16.14 15.36 -13.16
N ASP A 174 16.00 16.34 -14.05
CA ASP A 174 14.69 16.79 -14.52
C ASP A 174 14.09 15.73 -15.44
N PHE A 175 12.77 15.64 -15.50
CA PHE A 175 12.07 14.92 -16.56
C PHE A 175 10.84 15.70 -17.00
N TYR A 176 10.43 15.51 -18.25
CA TYR A 176 9.37 16.32 -18.87
C TYR A 176 8.15 15.47 -19.24
N PHE A 177 6.97 16.01 -18.96
CA PHE A 177 5.69 15.36 -19.26
C PHE A 177 4.59 16.40 -19.55
N LYS A 178 3.44 15.95 -20.03
CA LYS A 178 2.25 16.76 -20.26
C LYS A 178 1.39 16.81 -19.00
N ASP A 179 0.95 18.01 -18.61
CA ASP A 179 -0.07 18.17 -17.57
C ASP A 179 -1.49 17.98 -18.13
N LYS A 180 -2.51 18.10 -17.26
CA LYS A 180 -3.93 17.98 -17.66
C LYS A 180 -4.39 19.02 -18.68
N SER A 181 -3.65 20.11 -18.79
CA SER A 181 -3.86 21.20 -19.75
C SER A 181 -3.13 20.94 -21.07
N ASN A 182 -2.49 19.78 -21.22
CA ASN A 182 -1.64 19.39 -22.33
C ASN A 182 -0.39 20.30 -22.50
N GLN A 183 0.02 20.96 -21.42
CA GLN A 183 1.23 21.78 -21.38
C GLN A 183 2.44 20.96 -20.93
N LYS A 184 3.61 21.26 -21.52
CA LYS A 184 4.88 20.70 -21.08
C LYS A 184 5.23 21.25 -19.70
N VAL A 185 5.38 20.36 -18.74
CA VAL A 185 5.86 20.65 -17.39
C VAL A 185 7.06 19.77 -17.07
N ASN A 186 7.86 20.16 -16.10
CA ASN A 186 8.96 19.36 -15.58
C ASN A 186 8.76 19.01 -14.10
N ASP A 187 9.39 17.92 -13.68
CA ASP A 187 9.52 17.52 -12.30
C ASP A 187 10.90 16.87 -12.12
N THR A 188 11.29 16.57 -10.88
CA THR A 188 12.64 16.10 -10.55
C THR A 188 12.62 14.73 -9.92
N VAL A 189 13.57 13.89 -10.33
CA VAL A 189 13.93 12.64 -9.63
C VAL A 189 15.26 12.81 -8.94
N THR A 190 15.45 12.09 -7.84
CA THR A 190 16.69 12.15 -7.05
C THR A 190 17.23 10.75 -6.82
N TYR A 191 18.56 10.58 -6.76
CA TYR A 191 19.24 9.34 -6.37
C TYR A 191 20.34 9.66 -5.35
N GLN A 192 20.63 8.72 -4.46
CA GLN A 192 21.62 8.89 -3.39
C GLN A 192 22.38 7.59 -3.17
N SER A 193 23.70 7.69 -3.08
CA SER A 193 24.58 6.55 -2.85
C SER A 193 25.91 6.98 -2.23
N SER A 194 26.80 6.01 -2.03
CA SER A 194 28.13 6.22 -1.48
C SER A 194 29.17 5.34 -2.14
N ILE A 195 30.42 5.79 -2.15
CA ILE A 195 31.60 5.02 -2.55
C ILE A 195 32.59 5.03 -1.39
N THR A 196 32.95 3.86 -0.89
CA THR A 196 33.98 3.70 0.14
C THR A 196 35.28 3.22 -0.50
N ILE A 197 36.34 3.98 -0.29
CA ILE A 197 37.66 3.78 -0.87
C ILE A 197 38.60 3.31 0.22
N PHE A 198 39.19 2.13 0.01
CA PHE A 198 40.20 1.54 0.88
C PHE A 198 41.60 1.76 0.29
N LYS A 199 42.59 1.89 1.17
CA LYS A 199 43.99 1.78 0.75
C LYS A 199 44.35 0.37 0.31
N GLU A 200 43.87 -0.63 1.04
CA GLU A 200 44.18 -2.04 0.78
C GLU A 200 43.17 -2.68 -0.17
N ARG A 201 43.69 -3.21 -1.29
CA ARG A 201 42.89 -3.95 -2.28
C ARG A 201 42.16 -5.13 -1.66
N ASN A 202 42.85 -5.95 -0.87
CA ASN A 202 42.29 -7.16 -0.25
C ASN A 202 41.07 -6.85 0.62
N THR A 203 41.13 -5.82 1.47
CA THR A 203 39.99 -5.40 2.29
C THR A 203 38.80 -5.00 1.41
N SER A 204 39.01 -4.20 0.36
CA SER A 204 37.90 -3.82 -0.52
C SER A 204 37.26 -5.02 -1.23
N GLU A 205 38.05 -6.00 -1.66
CA GLU A 205 37.57 -7.22 -2.32
C GLU A 205 36.80 -8.11 -1.35
N GLU A 206 37.27 -8.26 -0.10
CA GLU A 206 36.53 -8.93 0.96
C GLU A 206 35.17 -8.27 1.21
N MET A 207 35.11 -6.93 1.28
CA MET A 207 33.85 -6.20 1.48
C MET A 207 32.87 -6.40 0.31
N LYS A 208 33.37 -6.34 -0.93
CA LYS A 208 32.55 -6.65 -2.13
C LYS A 208 31.98 -8.07 -2.05
N LEU A 209 32.80 -9.05 -1.67
CA LEU A 209 32.38 -10.44 -1.52
C LEU A 209 31.36 -10.62 -0.39
N ILE A 210 31.60 -10.06 0.79
CA ILE A 210 30.66 -10.10 1.92
C ILE A 210 29.34 -9.48 1.52
N SER A 211 29.36 -8.30 0.89
CA SER A 211 28.15 -7.60 0.45
C SER A 211 27.34 -8.43 -0.54
N LYS A 212 28.00 -9.01 -1.54
CA LYS A 212 27.35 -9.85 -2.56
C LYS A 212 26.80 -11.14 -1.96
N SER A 213 27.56 -11.82 -1.08
CA SER A 213 27.10 -13.02 -0.38
C SER A 213 25.91 -12.70 0.52
N PHE A 214 25.94 -11.58 1.23
CA PHE A 214 24.84 -11.09 2.04
C PHE A 214 23.58 -10.83 1.22
N GLU A 215 23.70 -10.08 0.12
CA GLU A 215 22.58 -9.80 -0.77
C GLU A 215 21.96 -11.08 -1.36
N ASN A 216 22.81 -12.04 -1.76
CA ASN A 216 22.33 -13.34 -2.24
C ASN A 216 21.62 -14.14 -1.13
N LYS A 217 22.14 -14.09 0.10
CA LYS A 217 21.58 -14.81 1.25
C LYS A 217 20.20 -14.31 1.61
N ILE A 218 19.98 -13.00 1.70
CA ILE A 218 18.66 -12.43 2.00
C ILE A 218 17.63 -12.66 0.87
N LYS A 219 18.10 -12.82 -0.39
CA LYS A 219 17.27 -13.17 -1.56
C LYS A 219 17.10 -14.67 -1.76
N SER A 220 17.68 -15.51 -0.89
CA SER A 220 17.60 -16.97 -0.97
C SER A 220 16.20 -17.49 -0.60
N LYS A 221 15.90 -18.76 -0.90
CA LYS A 221 14.62 -19.40 -0.51
C LYS A 221 14.37 -19.38 0.99
N GLU A 222 15.44 -19.42 1.78
CA GLU A 222 15.39 -19.42 3.24
C GLU A 222 14.93 -18.06 3.80
N TYR A 223 15.46 -16.96 3.27
CA TYR A 223 15.22 -15.62 3.82
C TYR A 223 14.21 -14.80 3.05
N ALA A 224 14.03 -15.02 1.74
CA ALA A 224 13.14 -14.19 0.92
C ALA A 224 11.69 -14.16 1.45
N ASN A 225 11.27 -15.19 2.18
CA ASN A 225 9.93 -15.27 2.78
C ASN A 225 9.93 -15.19 4.32
N SER A 226 11.09 -14.98 4.96
CA SER A 226 11.21 -14.94 6.43
C SER A 226 10.92 -13.55 7.01
N PHE A 227 11.04 -12.48 6.22
CA PHE A 227 10.76 -11.12 6.65
C PHE A 227 9.26 -10.91 6.84
N ASN A 228 8.85 -10.72 8.10
CA ASN A 228 7.45 -10.52 8.44
C ASN A 228 7.29 -9.65 9.70
N PHE A 229 6.11 -9.05 9.84
CA PHE A 229 5.63 -8.46 11.09
C PHE A 229 4.22 -8.96 11.39
N GLU A 230 3.89 -9.01 12.67
CA GLU A 230 2.55 -9.37 13.11
C GLU A 230 1.68 -8.10 13.27
N SER A 231 0.56 -8.03 12.55
CA SER A 231 -0.44 -6.96 12.67
C SER A 231 -1.77 -7.37 12.05
N GLU A 232 -2.84 -7.12 12.80
CA GLU A 232 -4.24 -7.20 12.35
C GLU A 232 -4.84 -5.82 12.07
N ASP A 233 -4.01 -4.76 12.04
CA ASP A 233 -4.45 -3.42 11.68
C ASP A 233 -4.53 -3.28 10.15
N GLY A 234 -5.68 -2.86 9.64
CA GLY A 234 -5.86 -2.60 8.22
C GLY A 234 -5.42 -1.20 7.76
N ARG A 235 -4.99 -0.32 8.67
CA ARG A 235 -4.50 1.04 8.30
C ARG A 235 -3.07 0.98 7.77
N ILE A 236 -2.93 1.14 6.46
CA ILE A 236 -1.68 0.85 5.75
C ILE A 236 -0.57 1.83 6.16
N TYR A 237 -0.84 3.14 6.26
CA TYR A 237 0.17 4.10 6.72
C TYR A 237 0.66 3.80 8.13
N LYS A 238 -0.25 3.41 9.02
CA LYS A 238 0.12 3.04 10.38
C LYS A 238 1.03 1.80 10.39
N ASN A 239 0.77 0.82 9.52
CA ASN A 239 1.65 -0.33 9.37
C ASN A 239 3.01 0.08 8.82
N ILE A 240 3.05 0.93 7.79
CA ILE A 240 4.31 1.48 7.21
C ILE A 240 5.14 2.19 8.28
N ASP A 241 4.52 3.07 9.06
CA ASP A 241 5.17 3.80 10.16
C ASP A 241 5.71 2.89 11.26
N ASN A 242 5.22 1.64 11.33
CA ASN A 242 5.64 0.64 12.30
C ASN A 242 6.60 -0.40 11.73
N LEU A 243 6.84 -0.44 10.41
CA LEU A 243 7.78 -1.38 9.79
C LEU A 243 9.19 -1.24 10.37
N ASP A 244 9.67 0.00 10.54
CA ASP A 244 11.01 0.27 11.09
C ASP A 244 11.15 -0.11 12.57
N LYS A 245 10.03 -0.19 13.30
CA LYS A 245 9.99 -0.61 14.70
C LYS A 245 9.98 -2.13 14.85
N ASN A 246 9.80 -2.87 13.76
CA ASN A 246 9.74 -4.32 13.80
C ASN A 246 11.14 -4.93 13.99
N SER A 247 11.34 -5.61 15.12
CA SER A 247 12.60 -6.28 15.44
C SER A 247 12.86 -7.54 14.63
N ASN A 248 11.83 -8.25 14.16
CA ASN A 248 12.01 -9.48 13.40
C ASN A 248 12.78 -9.22 12.10
N VAL A 249 12.45 -8.17 11.35
CA VAL A 249 13.19 -7.84 10.11
C VAL A 249 14.67 -7.59 10.42
N LYS A 250 14.98 -6.78 11.43
CA LYS A 250 16.38 -6.48 11.85
C LYS A 250 17.10 -7.75 12.30
N ASN A 251 16.42 -8.62 13.05
CA ASN A 251 16.97 -9.90 13.49
C ASN A 251 17.28 -10.85 12.31
N GLN A 252 16.39 -10.93 11.30
CA GLN A 252 16.65 -11.75 10.12
C GLN A 252 17.87 -11.26 9.33
N PHE A 253 18.08 -9.93 9.24
CA PHE A 253 19.30 -9.36 8.65
C PHE A 253 20.56 -9.77 9.44
N LEU A 254 20.52 -9.69 10.77
CA LEU A 254 21.64 -10.08 11.62
C LEU A 254 21.94 -11.58 11.53
N THR A 255 20.91 -12.44 11.48
CA THR A 255 21.08 -13.89 11.31
C THR A 255 21.70 -14.21 9.95
N ALA A 256 21.15 -13.65 8.87
CA ALA A 256 21.70 -13.84 7.51
C ALA A 256 23.16 -13.36 7.42
N GLY A 257 23.46 -12.19 8.02
CA GLY A 257 24.81 -11.65 8.07
C GLY A 257 25.76 -12.55 8.85
N GLY A 258 25.35 -13.01 10.03
CA GLY A 258 26.14 -13.93 10.85
C GLY A 258 26.37 -15.30 10.20
N GLU A 259 25.45 -15.77 9.36
CA GLU A 259 25.65 -16.98 8.55
C GLU A 259 26.66 -16.76 7.43
N VAL A 260 26.55 -15.66 6.69
CA VAL A 260 27.51 -15.30 5.64
C VAL A 260 28.93 -15.20 6.19
N LEU A 261 29.11 -14.56 7.34
CA LEU A 261 30.43 -14.44 7.98
C LEU A 261 31.03 -15.79 8.40
N LYS A 262 30.21 -16.84 8.60
CA LYS A 262 30.67 -18.19 8.92
C LYS A 262 31.04 -19.02 7.68
N GLU A 263 30.66 -18.58 6.48
CA GLU A 263 30.99 -19.27 5.23
C GLU A 263 32.49 -19.17 4.90
N ASN A 264 33.19 -18.16 5.44
CA ASN A 264 34.64 -18.00 5.29
C ASN A 264 35.30 -17.65 6.64
N ASN A 265 36.24 -18.50 7.09
CA ASN A 265 36.99 -18.32 8.34
C ASN A 265 37.87 -17.05 8.35
N GLU A 266 38.18 -16.47 7.19
CA GLU A 266 38.93 -15.22 7.07
C GLU A 266 38.10 -14.01 7.51
N TRP A 267 36.77 -14.12 7.56
CA TRP A 267 35.87 -13.02 7.90
C TRP A 267 35.57 -12.88 9.41
N LYS A 268 36.45 -13.41 10.27
CA LYS A 268 36.31 -13.33 11.73
C LYS A 268 36.38 -11.92 12.32
N GLU A 269 36.98 -10.97 11.59
CA GLU A 269 37.14 -9.58 12.03
C GLU A 269 35.92 -8.71 11.71
N TYR A 270 34.86 -9.33 11.16
CA TYR A 270 33.66 -8.66 10.71
C TYR A 270 32.47 -8.98 11.61
N SER A 271 31.54 -8.03 11.74
CA SER A 271 30.23 -8.30 12.37
C SER A 271 29.16 -7.35 11.86
N PHE A 272 27.95 -7.85 11.67
CA PHE A 272 26.81 -7.01 11.29
C PHE A 272 26.17 -6.34 12.52
N LYS A 273 25.76 -5.08 12.37
CA LYS A 273 24.91 -4.33 13.31
C LYS A 273 23.70 -3.77 12.57
N ALA A 274 22.54 -3.78 13.23
CA ALA A 274 21.28 -3.28 12.69
C ALA A 274 20.68 -2.13 13.53
N ASP A 275 21.44 -1.56 14.46
CA ASP A 275 20.97 -0.51 15.38
C ASP A 275 20.45 0.73 14.63
N ASN A 276 21.10 1.07 13.52
CA ASN A 276 20.75 2.21 12.66
C ASN A 276 19.96 1.79 11.41
N MET A 277 19.53 0.52 11.34
CA MET A 277 18.82 0.02 10.17
C MET A 277 17.44 0.69 10.10
N ASN A 278 17.13 1.23 8.92
CA ASN A 278 15.85 1.85 8.59
C ASN A 278 15.13 1.05 7.50
N ILE A 279 13.84 0.82 7.68
CA ILE A 279 12.96 0.13 6.73
C ILE A 279 11.93 1.13 6.22
N LYS A 280 12.00 1.48 4.94
CA LYS A 280 11.09 2.44 4.30
C LYS A 280 10.19 1.75 3.29
N GLY A 281 8.88 1.91 3.45
CA GLY A 281 7.86 1.50 2.49
C GLY A 281 6.99 2.68 2.08
N SER A 282 6.14 2.46 1.08
CA SER A 282 5.09 3.38 0.68
C SER A 282 3.76 2.64 0.59
N VAL A 283 2.64 3.38 0.60
CA VAL A 283 1.30 2.79 0.44
C VAL A 283 1.12 2.21 -0.95
N GLU A 284 1.82 2.77 -1.92
CA GLU A 284 1.83 2.34 -3.30
C GLU A 284 2.64 1.05 -3.52
N ASP A 285 3.57 0.76 -2.61
CA ASP A 285 4.35 -0.49 -2.57
C ASP A 285 3.75 -1.54 -1.62
N PHE A 286 2.55 -1.25 -1.10
CA PHE A 286 1.72 -2.23 -0.43
C PHE A 286 0.84 -2.94 -1.44
N ASP A 287 0.82 -4.25 -1.34
CA ASP A 287 -0.09 -5.11 -2.07
C ASP A 287 -0.98 -5.88 -1.12
N LEU A 288 -2.26 -5.80 -1.45
CA LEU A 288 -3.26 -6.65 -0.86
C LEU A 288 -3.12 -7.99 -1.54
N THR A 289 -3.13 -9.04 -0.75
CA THR A 289 -3.07 -10.42 -1.25
C THR A 289 -4.32 -10.86 -2.06
N ASN A 290 -5.15 -9.91 -2.50
CA ASN A 290 -6.43 -10.13 -3.18
C ASN A 290 -6.73 -9.10 -4.31
N THR A 291 -5.74 -8.42 -4.91
CA THR A 291 -6.06 -7.63 -6.12
C THR A 291 -6.17 -8.55 -7.34
N HIS A 292 -7.37 -9.02 -7.65
CA HIS A 292 -7.71 -9.34 -9.05
C HIS A 292 -7.79 -8.01 -9.81
N ASN A 293 -6.62 -7.51 -10.22
CA ASN A 293 -6.53 -6.34 -11.06
C ASN A 293 -6.91 -6.75 -12.48
N SER A 294 -8.21 -6.81 -12.71
CA SER A 294 -8.79 -6.82 -14.05
C SER A 294 -10.17 -6.19 -13.96
N ARG A 295 -10.27 -4.96 -14.47
CA ARG A 295 -11.54 -4.43 -15.01
C ARG A 295 -12.23 -5.44 -15.95
N ASP A 296 -11.50 -6.46 -16.42
CA ASP A 296 -11.97 -7.48 -17.35
C ASP A 296 -12.62 -8.75 -16.75
N TYR A 297 -12.61 -9.01 -15.43
CA TYR A 297 -13.13 -10.31 -14.92
C TYR A 297 -13.99 -10.32 -13.67
N ILE A 298 -14.22 -9.16 -13.05
CA ILE A 298 -15.30 -9.01 -12.06
C ILE A 298 -16.24 -7.97 -12.67
N PRO A 299 -17.23 -8.37 -13.51
CA PRO A 299 -18.26 -7.42 -13.93
C PRO A 299 -18.79 -6.71 -12.69
N TYR A 300 -19.15 -5.44 -12.81
CA TYR A 300 -19.77 -4.58 -11.76
C TYR A 300 -20.87 -5.28 -10.91
N ASN A 301 -21.36 -6.44 -11.37
CA ASN A 301 -22.30 -7.35 -10.72
C ASN A 301 -21.69 -8.47 -9.86
N SER A 302 -20.37 -8.53 -9.63
CA SER A 302 -19.70 -9.70 -8.99
C SER A 302 -18.95 -9.41 -7.69
N VAL A 303 -18.97 -8.17 -7.20
CA VAL A 303 -18.96 -7.99 -5.74
C VAL A 303 -20.27 -8.62 -5.25
N PRO A 304 -20.28 -9.45 -4.19
CA PRO A 304 -21.51 -9.87 -3.54
C PRO A 304 -22.19 -8.62 -2.95
N GLN A 305 -22.89 -7.88 -3.81
CA GLN A 305 -23.96 -7.02 -3.37
C GLN A 305 -24.98 -7.99 -2.82
N LEU A 306 -25.15 -8.01 -1.49
CA LEU A 306 -26.43 -8.42 -0.93
C LEU A 306 -27.44 -7.37 -1.40
N GLY A 307 -27.83 -7.51 -2.67
CA GLY A 307 -28.89 -6.73 -3.27
C GLY A 307 -30.15 -7.13 -2.53
N LEU A 308 -30.47 -6.42 -1.45
CA LEU A 308 -31.77 -6.56 -0.81
C LEU A 308 -32.79 -5.99 -1.80
N VAL A 309 -33.33 -6.81 -2.70
CA VAL A 309 -34.49 -6.42 -3.50
C VAL A 309 -35.67 -6.36 -2.55
N MET A 310 -35.91 -5.18 -1.96
CA MET A 310 -37.10 -4.94 -1.15
C MET A 310 -38.28 -4.76 -2.09
N VAL A 311 -39.13 -5.77 -2.15
CA VAL A 311 -40.39 -5.75 -2.90
C VAL A 311 -41.52 -5.25 -2.00
N ASP A 312 -42.58 -4.71 -2.61
CA ASP A 312 -43.74 -4.11 -1.91
C ASP A 312 -44.46 -5.05 -0.94
N ASN A 313 -44.30 -6.37 -1.12
CA ASN A 313 -44.83 -7.37 -0.21
C ASN A 313 -43.66 -8.08 0.52
N PRO A 314 -43.59 -8.02 1.87
CA PRO A 314 -42.67 -8.83 2.66
C PRO A 314 -42.71 -10.31 2.28
N GLU A 315 -43.86 -10.84 1.87
CA GLU A 315 -44.01 -12.24 1.42
C GLU A 315 -43.32 -12.54 0.07
N SER A 316 -42.92 -11.50 -0.67
CA SER A 316 -42.18 -11.61 -1.94
C SER A 316 -40.71 -11.19 -1.81
N MET A 317 -40.29 -10.70 -0.63
CA MET A 317 -38.88 -10.44 -0.36
C MET A 317 -38.10 -11.74 -0.41
N ASP A 318 -36.89 -11.68 -0.95
CA ASP A 318 -36.01 -12.85 -0.95
C ASP A 318 -35.81 -13.36 0.50
N PRO A 319 -35.99 -14.68 0.76
CA PRO A 319 -35.86 -15.24 2.10
C PRO A 319 -34.52 -14.96 2.78
N GLY A 320 -33.43 -14.80 2.02
CA GLY A 320 -32.11 -14.43 2.56
C GLY A 320 -32.09 -12.98 3.06
N VAL A 321 -32.78 -12.07 2.38
CA VAL A 321 -32.97 -10.68 2.79
C VAL A 321 -33.78 -10.60 4.08
N LEU A 322 -34.91 -11.30 4.14
CA LEU A 322 -35.74 -11.38 5.34
C LEU A 322 -34.96 -11.98 6.50
N GLY A 323 -34.27 -13.10 6.28
CA GLY A 323 -33.43 -13.73 7.30
C GLY A 323 -32.32 -12.81 7.82
N PHE A 324 -31.66 -12.03 6.95
CA PHE A 324 -30.71 -11.00 7.38
C PHE A 324 -31.38 -9.93 8.25
N MET A 325 -32.54 -9.41 7.83
CA MET A 325 -33.24 -8.35 8.55
C MET A 325 -33.83 -8.82 9.89
N GLU A 326 -34.36 -10.04 9.94
CA GLU A 326 -34.77 -10.70 11.19
C GLU A 326 -33.60 -10.86 12.15
N LYS A 327 -32.41 -11.21 11.65
CA LYS A 327 -31.19 -11.26 12.47
C LYS A 327 -30.71 -9.88 12.89
N MET A 328 -30.84 -8.86 12.04
CA MET A 328 -30.58 -7.48 12.46
C MET A 328 -31.51 -7.07 13.60
N GLN A 329 -32.78 -7.49 13.57
CA GLN A 329 -33.77 -7.19 14.59
C GLN A 329 -33.69 -8.05 15.85
N SER A 330 -32.97 -9.18 15.84
CA SER A 330 -32.85 -10.05 17.01
C SER A 330 -31.97 -9.42 18.08
N ASP A 331 -32.23 -9.69 19.36
CA ASP A 331 -31.45 -9.11 20.47
C ASP A 331 -29.95 -9.45 20.38
N GLU A 332 -29.65 -10.69 20.00
CA GLU A 332 -28.30 -11.18 19.75
C GLU A 332 -28.19 -11.81 18.37
N ILE A 333 -27.03 -11.64 17.73
CA ILE A 333 -26.68 -12.31 16.49
C ILE A 333 -25.66 -13.39 16.86
N PRO A 334 -25.98 -14.69 16.71
CA PRO A 334 -25.12 -15.75 17.19
C PRO A 334 -23.82 -15.79 16.36
N GLU A 335 -22.72 -16.23 16.99
CA GLU A 335 -21.44 -16.40 16.30
C GLU A 335 -21.55 -17.33 15.08
N SER A 336 -22.44 -18.32 15.14
CA SER A 336 -22.76 -19.20 14.01
C SER A 336 -23.31 -18.47 12.79
N TYR A 337 -23.96 -17.32 12.96
CA TYR A 337 -24.41 -16.47 11.86
C TYR A 337 -23.25 -15.74 11.19
N PHE A 338 -22.30 -15.21 11.96
CA PHE A 338 -21.08 -14.60 11.40
C PHE A 338 -20.22 -15.65 10.70
N LYS A 339 -20.10 -16.84 11.29
CA LYS A 339 -19.49 -18.01 10.67
C LYS A 339 -20.24 -18.43 9.41
N SER A 340 -21.57 -18.42 9.40
CA SER A 340 -22.39 -18.76 8.24
C SER A 340 -22.32 -17.70 7.13
N MET A 341 -22.27 -16.41 7.47
CA MET A 341 -21.99 -15.35 6.49
C MET A 341 -20.60 -15.55 5.91
N ALA A 342 -19.60 -15.76 6.76
CA ALA A 342 -18.25 -16.13 6.35
C ALA A 342 -18.24 -17.39 5.45
N THR A 343 -19.03 -18.42 5.77
CA THR A 343 -19.20 -19.64 4.95
C THR A 343 -20.04 -19.41 3.68
N SER A 344 -20.96 -18.45 3.65
CA SER A 344 -21.71 -18.12 2.42
C SER A 344 -20.82 -17.38 1.42
N PHE A 345 -19.83 -16.64 1.92
CA PHE A 345 -18.70 -16.14 1.13
C PHE A 345 -17.71 -17.26 0.70
N ASP A 346 -17.71 -18.43 1.35
CA ASP A 346 -16.92 -19.64 1.04
C ASP A 346 -17.50 -20.47 -0.12
N ALA A 347 -18.83 -20.48 -0.22
CA ALA A 347 -19.56 -21.40 -1.07
C ALA A 347 -19.69 -20.90 -2.51
N SER A 348 -18.68 -21.17 -3.35
CA SER A 348 -18.91 -21.32 -4.79
C SER A 348 -18.51 -22.73 -5.26
N LYS A 349 -19.56 -23.52 -5.56
CA LYS A 349 -19.70 -24.34 -6.79
C LYS A 349 -19.92 -25.87 -6.70
N LYS A 350 -20.65 -26.40 -5.70
CA LYS A 350 -21.62 -27.53 -5.91
C LYS A 350 -22.42 -27.83 -4.64
N ASN A 351 -23.63 -27.29 -4.54
CA ASN A 351 -24.68 -28.01 -3.83
C ASN A 351 -25.97 -27.91 -4.64
N THR A 352 -26.22 -28.92 -5.47
CA THR A 352 -27.58 -29.30 -5.86
C THR A 352 -28.27 -29.94 -4.66
N GLY A 353 -28.46 -29.18 -3.58
CA GLY A 353 -29.11 -29.67 -2.36
C GLY A 353 -28.11 -29.90 -1.23
N ASP A 354 -27.82 -28.84 -0.49
CA ASP A 354 -28.52 -28.63 0.77
C ASP A 354 -28.33 -27.17 1.24
N TRP A 355 -28.81 -26.26 0.38
CA TRP A 355 -29.56 -25.09 0.84
C TRP A 355 -31.07 -25.43 0.81
N ASP A 356 -31.47 -26.71 0.93
CA ASP A 356 -32.87 -27.14 0.79
C ASP A 356 -33.77 -26.74 1.97
N GLN A 357 -33.24 -25.95 2.92
CA GLN A 357 -34.06 -25.23 3.90
C GLN A 357 -34.29 -23.75 3.58
N LEU A 358 -33.76 -23.23 2.47
CA LEU A 358 -34.08 -21.89 1.95
C LEU A 358 -34.48 -22.02 0.47
N LYS A 359 -35.66 -22.59 0.20
CA LYS A 359 -36.17 -22.78 -1.16
C LYS A 359 -36.52 -21.47 -1.87
N SER A 360 -35.68 -21.16 -2.85
CA SER A 360 -35.97 -20.89 -4.27
C SER A 360 -37.11 -19.94 -4.65
N GLY A 361 -36.70 -18.76 -5.14
CA GLY A 361 -37.47 -17.89 -6.02
C GLY A 361 -36.54 -16.91 -6.75
N ASP A 362 -35.71 -17.44 -7.66
CA ASP A 362 -34.99 -16.75 -8.74
C ASP A 362 -34.12 -15.52 -8.40
N TRP A 363 -32.91 -15.82 -7.90
CA TRP A 363 -31.75 -14.90 -7.91
C TRP A 363 -31.24 -14.69 -9.35
N SER A 364 -31.75 -13.69 -10.07
CA SER A 364 -31.15 -13.28 -11.34
C SER A 364 -30.12 -12.17 -11.14
N TYR A 365 -28.90 -12.51 -10.72
CA TYR A 365 -27.63 -11.87 -11.11
C TYR A 365 -26.47 -12.75 -10.58
N ALA A 366 -26.36 -13.96 -11.13
CA ALA A 366 -25.14 -14.75 -11.01
C ALA A 366 -24.14 -14.23 -12.06
N PRO A 367 -22.96 -13.74 -11.67
CA PRO A 367 -21.83 -13.72 -12.60
C PRO A 367 -21.49 -15.18 -12.92
N GLU A 368 -21.49 -15.56 -14.20
CA GLU A 368 -20.90 -16.82 -14.63
C GLU A 368 -19.41 -16.81 -14.28
N LEU A 369 -19.08 -17.43 -13.14
CA LEU A 369 -17.71 -17.74 -12.73
C LEU A 369 -17.21 -18.96 -13.51
N ASP A 370 -15.96 -18.90 -13.95
CA ASP A 370 -15.23 -19.91 -14.71
C ASP A 370 -15.32 -21.33 -14.07
N ASN A 371 -15.28 -22.37 -14.89
CA ASN A 371 -15.55 -23.77 -14.53
C ASN A 371 -14.39 -24.49 -13.84
N ASP A 372 -13.18 -23.93 -13.83
CA ASP A 372 -11.99 -24.52 -13.18
C ASP A 372 -11.84 -24.19 -11.69
N LEU A 373 -12.87 -23.60 -11.09
CA LEU A 373 -12.78 -22.89 -9.81
C LEU A 373 -13.50 -23.58 -8.64
N SER A 374 -13.99 -24.82 -8.81
CA SER A 374 -15.04 -25.44 -7.97
C SER A 374 -14.63 -26.21 -6.70
N ASP A 375 -13.34 -26.42 -6.43
CA ASP A 375 -12.97 -27.41 -5.40
C ASP A 375 -12.50 -26.81 -4.07
N LYS A 376 -12.39 -25.48 -3.90
CA LYS A 376 -11.45 -24.90 -2.90
C LYS A 376 -11.90 -23.58 -2.24
N GLY A 377 -12.57 -23.70 -1.09
CA GLY A 377 -13.07 -22.62 -0.23
C GLY A 377 -12.05 -21.56 0.22
N TRP A 378 -12.51 -20.46 0.84
CA TRP A 378 -11.90 -19.24 1.49
C TRP A 378 -10.54 -18.67 1.00
N SER A 379 -9.70 -19.47 0.36
CA SER A 379 -8.39 -19.19 -0.26
C SER A 379 -8.39 -18.05 -1.30
N ARG A 380 -9.54 -17.41 -1.55
CA ARG A 380 -9.67 -16.28 -2.47
C ARG A 380 -9.81 -14.93 -1.79
N ALA A 381 -10.36 -14.83 -0.57
CA ALA A 381 -10.62 -13.53 0.03
C ALA A 381 -9.36 -12.89 0.62
N PHE A 382 -8.46 -13.69 1.19
CA PHE A 382 -7.19 -13.26 1.76
C PHE A 382 -6.12 -14.30 1.41
N ASN A 383 -5.56 -14.14 0.20
CA ASN A 383 -4.42 -14.88 -0.39
C ASN A 383 -4.68 -16.36 -0.77
N PRO A 384 -4.16 -16.90 -1.90
CA PRO A 384 -3.81 -16.32 -3.21
C PRO A 384 -4.15 -17.24 -4.42
N PHE A 385 -4.74 -16.69 -5.48
CA PHE A 385 -4.25 -16.99 -6.85
C PHE A 385 -3.76 -15.71 -7.49
N LEU A 386 -3.07 -14.88 -6.70
CA LEU A 386 -2.26 -13.81 -7.25
C LEU A 386 -1.16 -14.46 -8.08
N ASP A 387 -1.52 -14.78 -9.31
CA ASP A 387 -0.58 -14.89 -10.39
C ASP A 387 0.21 -13.58 -10.36
N LYS A 388 1.55 -13.70 -10.30
CA LYS A 388 2.46 -12.56 -10.25
C LYS A 388 2.08 -11.51 -11.30
N LYS A 389 1.51 -11.93 -12.44
CA LYS A 389 1.07 -11.02 -13.50
C LYS A 389 0.00 -9.99 -13.10
N TYR A 390 -0.79 -10.24 -12.04
CA TYR A 390 -1.87 -9.35 -11.61
C TYR A 390 -1.49 -8.44 -10.44
N SER A 391 -0.44 -8.80 -9.70
CA SER A 391 0.14 -7.93 -8.68
C SER A 391 1.51 -7.48 -9.10
N LYS A 392 1.64 -6.18 -9.18
CA LYS A 392 2.85 -5.60 -9.69
C LYS A 392 3.87 -5.30 -8.58
N VAL A 393 3.45 -5.24 -7.32
CA VAL A 393 4.36 -5.40 -6.18
C VAL A 393 4.98 -6.80 -6.20
N LEU A 394 4.19 -7.86 -6.45
CA LEU A 394 4.72 -9.22 -6.56
C LEU A 394 5.59 -9.41 -7.81
N THR A 395 5.25 -8.79 -8.94
CA THR A 395 6.11 -8.76 -10.13
C THR A 395 7.45 -8.10 -9.82
N ASP A 396 7.44 -6.91 -9.21
CA ASP A 396 8.67 -6.21 -8.81
C ASP A 396 9.49 -7.07 -7.85
N LEU A 397 8.87 -7.57 -6.78
CA LEU A 397 9.50 -8.42 -5.79
C LEU A 397 10.12 -9.65 -6.45
N SER A 398 9.48 -10.23 -7.46
CA SER A 398 10.04 -11.37 -8.18
C SER A 398 11.25 -11.01 -9.05
N SER A 399 11.36 -9.75 -9.51
CA SER A 399 12.54 -9.27 -10.25
C SER A 399 13.74 -9.01 -9.34
N ILE A 400 13.49 -8.51 -8.12
CA ILE A 400 14.56 -8.18 -7.16
C ILE A 400 14.89 -9.32 -6.18
N SER A 401 13.93 -10.19 -5.89
CA SER A 401 14.01 -11.35 -5.00
C SER A 401 13.24 -12.54 -5.62
N PRO A 402 13.84 -13.26 -6.60
CA PRO A 402 13.17 -14.30 -7.37
C PRO A 402 12.59 -15.45 -6.52
N ASN A 403 13.12 -15.65 -5.31
CA ASN A 403 12.66 -16.68 -4.37
C ASN A 403 11.52 -16.22 -3.45
N PHE A 404 11.09 -14.95 -3.52
CA PHE A 404 9.86 -14.51 -2.87
C PHE A 404 8.67 -15.21 -3.54
N ALA A 405 7.94 -15.99 -2.75
CA ALA A 405 6.90 -16.88 -3.26
C ALA A 405 5.77 -17.06 -2.24
N LEU A 406 4.53 -16.90 -2.71
CA LEU A 406 3.35 -17.19 -1.92
C LEU A 406 3.05 -18.69 -1.96
N ASP A 407 2.53 -19.23 -0.85
CA ASP A 407 2.08 -20.61 -0.81
C ASP A 407 0.93 -20.80 -1.80
N GLN A 408 1.08 -21.80 -2.67
CA GLN A 408 0.11 -22.15 -3.70
C GLN A 408 -0.89 -23.20 -3.21
N ASN A 409 -0.75 -23.70 -1.97
CA ASN A 409 -1.72 -24.61 -1.41
C ASN A 409 -3.07 -23.91 -1.27
N LYS A 410 -4.06 -24.52 -1.88
CA LYS A 410 -5.39 -23.96 -1.97
C LYS A 410 -6.25 -24.34 -0.76
N GLU A 411 -5.82 -25.32 0.03
CA GLU A 411 -6.45 -25.70 1.30
C GLU A 411 -5.93 -24.82 2.45
N ILE A 412 -6.80 -24.03 3.10
CA ILE A 412 -6.37 -23.08 4.15
C ILE A 412 -5.70 -23.77 5.33
N SER A 413 -6.21 -24.93 5.74
CA SER A 413 -5.63 -25.71 6.84
C SER A 413 -4.20 -26.16 6.58
N GLU A 414 -3.79 -26.18 5.31
CA GLU A 414 -2.47 -26.62 4.86
C GLU A 414 -1.65 -25.47 4.24
N ASN A 415 -2.24 -24.28 4.12
CA ASN A 415 -1.62 -23.10 3.53
C ASN A 415 -0.79 -22.35 4.59
N LYS A 416 0.52 -22.24 4.34
CA LYS A 416 1.50 -21.56 5.20
C LYS A 416 1.28 -20.04 5.28
N ASP A 417 0.57 -19.49 4.30
CA ASP A 417 0.16 -18.10 4.20
C ASP A 417 -1.29 -17.87 4.67
N SER A 418 -1.91 -18.81 5.39
CA SER A 418 -3.26 -18.68 5.98
C SER A 418 -3.41 -17.53 6.99
N LYS A 419 -2.31 -16.89 7.38
CA LYS A 419 -2.27 -15.68 8.22
C LYS A 419 -1.84 -14.43 7.45
N LEU A 420 -1.51 -14.52 6.17
CA LEU A 420 -0.95 -13.42 5.40
C LEU A 420 -2.03 -12.41 5.00
N MET A 421 -1.95 -11.22 5.59
CA MET A 421 -2.89 -10.12 5.37
C MET A 421 -2.46 -9.22 4.21
N GLY A 422 -1.15 -9.01 4.02
CA GLY A 422 -0.64 -8.11 2.99
C GLY A 422 0.88 -8.18 2.85
N ILE A 423 1.38 -7.56 1.79
CA ILE A 423 2.79 -7.60 1.41
C ILE A 423 3.28 -6.18 1.16
N TYR A 424 4.41 -5.84 1.75
CA TYR A 424 5.05 -4.54 1.59
C TYR A 424 6.37 -4.76 0.88
N LYS A 425 6.55 -4.17 -0.30
CA LYS A 425 7.88 -4.00 -0.87
C LYS A 425 8.52 -2.79 -0.19
N VAL A 426 9.73 -2.96 0.31
CA VAL A 426 10.42 -1.94 1.10
C VAL A 426 11.87 -1.81 0.68
N GLU A 427 12.46 -0.64 0.94
CA GLU A 427 13.90 -0.40 0.88
C GLU A 427 14.47 -0.42 2.30
N THR A 428 15.54 -1.17 2.49
CA THR A 428 16.32 -1.20 3.73
C THR A 428 17.61 -0.41 3.58
N SER A 429 18.00 0.31 4.62
CA SER A 429 19.23 1.11 4.66
C SER A 429 19.81 1.15 6.08
N GLY A 430 21.04 1.63 6.26
CA GLY A 430 21.64 1.81 7.59
C GLY A 430 22.08 0.52 8.28
N LEU A 431 22.10 -0.61 7.57
CA LEU A 431 22.81 -1.81 8.02
C LEU A 431 24.32 -1.52 8.04
N ILE A 432 24.99 -1.89 9.12
CA ILE A 432 26.42 -1.64 9.31
C ILE A 432 27.17 -2.97 9.34
N LEU A 433 28.30 -3.01 8.64
CA LEU A 433 29.33 -4.02 8.78
C LEU A 433 30.47 -3.41 9.59
N ASN A 434 30.63 -3.85 10.84
CA ASN A 434 31.82 -3.53 11.61
C ASN A 434 32.98 -4.32 11.04
N TYR A 435 34.12 -3.65 10.93
CA TYR A 435 35.39 -4.23 10.55
C TYR A 435 36.44 -3.85 11.58
N TYR A 436 37.12 -4.83 12.17
CA TYR A 436 38.28 -4.58 13.02
C TYR A 436 39.54 -4.48 12.15
N ASN A 437 40.06 -3.25 12.01
CA ASN A 437 41.30 -3.01 11.31
C ASN A 437 42.48 -3.41 12.21
N SER A 438 43.09 -4.55 11.93
CA SER A 438 44.21 -5.06 12.73
C SER A 438 45.47 -4.19 12.66
N PHE A 439 45.62 -3.35 11.62
CA PHE A 439 46.76 -2.45 11.48
C PHE A 439 46.64 -1.21 12.37
N THR A 440 45.43 -0.62 12.46
CA THR A 440 45.19 0.58 13.27
C THR A 440 44.66 0.26 14.67
N GLY A 441 44.18 -0.97 14.90
CA GLY A 441 43.54 -1.40 16.15
C GLY A 441 42.14 -0.82 16.34
N ASN A 442 41.56 -0.21 15.30
CA ASN A 442 40.26 0.46 15.35
C ASN A 442 39.16 -0.43 14.77
N THR A 443 37.96 -0.35 15.35
CA THR A 443 36.75 -0.86 14.71
C THR A 443 36.10 0.24 13.89
N ILE A 444 35.80 -0.08 12.64
CA ILE A 444 35.24 0.82 11.65
C ILE A 444 33.83 0.35 11.32
N ASP A 445 32.87 1.27 11.40
CA ASP A 445 31.49 1.02 11.03
C ASP A 445 31.32 1.36 9.53
N LEU A 446 31.14 0.35 8.69
CA LEU A 446 30.94 0.50 7.25
C LEU A 446 29.46 0.36 6.91
N GLN A 447 28.91 1.31 6.17
CA GLN A 447 27.53 1.23 5.72
C GLN A 447 27.41 0.20 4.59
N MET A 448 26.47 -0.73 4.70
CA MET A 448 26.14 -1.68 3.65
C MET A 448 25.24 -1.05 2.59
N PRO A 449 25.27 -1.54 1.33
CA PRO A 449 24.36 -1.10 0.29
C PRO A 449 22.89 -1.24 0.72
N LYS A 450 22.06 -0.36 0.19
CA LYS A 450 20.61 -0.46 0.37
C LYS A 450 20.09 -1.71 -0.34
N ILE A 451 19.14 -2.41 0.28
CA ILE A 451 18.54 -3.59 -0.32
C ILE A 451 17.02 -3.51 -0.28
N GLN A 452 16.39 -3.85 -1.40
CA GLN A 452 14.94 -3.99 -1.48
C GLN A 452 14.51 -5.42 -1.16
N ILE A 453 13.46 -5.57 -0.35
CA ILE A 453 12.89 -6.86 0.07
C ILE A 453 11.36 -6.81 0.11
N GLY A 454 10.72 -7.98 0.19
CA GLY A 454 9.31 -8.10 0.52
C GLY A 454 9.13 -8.42 2.00
N ILE A 455 8.26 -7.71 2.68
CA ILE A 455 7.86 -7.96 4.07
C ILE A 455 6.40 -8.40 4.10
N ARG A 456 6.14 -9.51 4.81
CA ARG A 456 4.81 -10.06 5.04
C ARG A 456 4.15 -9.44 6.27
N GLN A 457 2.91 -9.00 6.14
CA GLN A 457 2.05 -8.72 7.29
C GLN A 457 1.25 -9.97 7.63
N ASN A 458 1.59 -10.61 8.75
CA ASN A 458 0.84 -11.75 9.25
C ASN A 458 -0.10 -11.30 10.36
N ALA A 459 -1.33 -11.80 10.39
CA ALA A 459 -2.19 -11.65 11.55
C ALA A 459 -1.77 -12.65 12.66
N PRO A 460 -2.04 -12.35 13.94
CA PRO A 460 -1.88 -13.33 15.02
C PRO A 460 -2.77 -14.57 14.78
N GLU A 461 -3.98 -14.32 14.28
CA GLU A 461 -5.00 -15.31 13.92
C GLU A 461 -5.01 -15.62 12.42
N THR A 462 -5.75 -16.65 12.03
CA THR A 462 -6.00 -16.93 10.60
C THR A 462 -6.76 -15.77 9.94
N THR A 463 -6.50 -15.53 8.66
CA THR A 463 -7.19 -14.50 7.88
C THR A 463 -8.71 -14.71 7.95
N LYS A 464 -9.17 -15.96 7.92
CA LYS A 464 -10.59 -16.34 8.13
C LYS A 464 -11.17 -15.74 9.41
N LYS A 465 -10.50 -15.93 10.54
CA LYS A 465 -10.96 -15.42 11.85
C LYS A 465 -11.01 -13.89 11.86
N ILE A 466 -10.01 -13.24 11.26
CA ILE A 466 -9.97 -11.79 11.11
C ILE A 466 -11.21 -11.28 10.37
N VAL A 467 -11.67 -11.99 9.33
CA VAL A 467 -12.86 -11.58 8.58
C VAL A 467 -14.15 -11.81 9.34
N GLU A 468 -14.27 -12.96 10.01
CA GLU A 468 -15.40 -13.26 10.88
C GLU A 468 -15.58 -12.13 11.91
N ASP A 469 -14.48 -11.70 12.52
CA ASP A 469 -14.49 -10.61 13.48
C ASP A 469 -14.77 -9.25 12.83
N PHE A 470 -14.24 -8.99 11.62
CA PHE A 470 -14.56 -7.79 10.86
C PHE A 470 -16.06 -7.71 10.55
N PHE A 471 -16.67 -8.79 10.07
CA PHE A 471 -18.11 -8.84 9.81
C PHE A 471 -18.91 -8.69 11.09
N ALA A 472 -18.51 -9.37 12.17
CA ALA A 472 -19.17 -9.23 13.46
C ALA A 472 -19.12 -7.78 13.96
N ALA A 473 -17.96 -7.13 13.90
CA ALA A 473 -17.79 -5.74 14.31
C ALA A 473 -18.70 -4.82 13.50
N ASN A 474 -18.69 -4.97 12.18
CA ASN A 474 -19.44 -4.11 11.29
C ASN A 474 -20.95 -4.34 11.39
N VAL A 475 -21.44 -5.59 11.36
CA VAL A 475 -22.88 -5.87 11.53
C VAL A 475 -23.40 -5.28 12.84
N ASN A 476 -22.64 -5.42 13.94
CA ASN A 476 -23.01 -4.78 15.20
C ASN A 476 -23.03 -3.25 15.12
N LEU A 477 -22.07 -2.65 14.41
CA LEU A 477 -22.07 -1.21 14.12
C LEU A 477 -23.30 -0.80 13.32
N PHE A 478 -23.63 -1.50 12.25
CA PHE A 478 -24.84 -1.26 11.44
C PHE A 478 -26.11 -1.37 12.28
N LYS A 479 -26.19 -2.40 13.13
CA LYS A 479 -27.32 -2.63 14.04
C LYS A 479 -27.48 -1.46 15.00
N GLN A 480 -26.36 -0.97 15.54
CA GLN A 480 -26.34 0.18 16.44
C GLN A 480 -26.69 1.49 15.72
N MET A 481 -26.15 1.72 14.54
CA MET A 481 -26.30 2.95 13.77
C MET A 481 -27.73 3.13 13.27
N TYR A 482 -28.37 2.05 12.82
CA TYR A 482 -29.73 2.07 12.28
C TYR A 482 -30.82 1.71 13.30
N GLY A 483 -30.49 1.63 14.59
CA GLY A 483 -31.49 1.48 15.66
C GLY A 483 -32.06 0.09 15.86
N TYR A 484 -31.50 -0.94 15.23
CA TYR A 484 -31.96 -2.31 15.41
C TYR A 484 -31.70 -2.88 16.82
N ASN A 485 -30.92 -2.19 17.66
CA ASN A 485 -30.72 -2.51 19.07
C ASN A 485 -31.86 -2.03 20.00
N GLY A 486 -33.13 -2.27 19.61
CA GLY A 486 -34.29 -2.03 20.49
C GLY A 486 -35.08 -0.75 20.27
N SER A 487 -34.77 0.07 19.25
CA SER A 487 -35.58 1.26 18.92
C SER A 487 -36.77 0.98 17.98
N GLY A 488 -36.97 -0.30 17.63
CA GLY A 488 -38.10 -0.74 16.79
C GLY A 488 -37.86 -0.57 15.28
N SER A 489 -36.61 -0.39 14.84
CA SER A 489 -36.29 -0.24 13.42
C SER A 489 -36.77 -1.43 12.59
N THR A 490 -37.34 -1.13 11.44
CA THR A 490 -37.85 -2.09 10.47
C THR A 490 -37.18 -1.92 9.12
N THR A 491 -37.48 -2.82 8.18
CA THR A 491 -37.07 -2.74 6.77
C THR A 491 -37.47 -1.43 6.10
N THR A 492 -38.50 -0.75 6.60
CA THR A 492 -39.05 0.49 6.01
C THR A 492 -38.87 1.71 6.91
N ASN A 493 -38.42 1.54 8.16
CA ASN A 493 -38.24 2.63 9.10
C ASN A 493 -36.95 2.45 9.90
N PHE A 494 -36.00 3.38 9.76
CA PHE A 494 -34.78 3.41 10.57
C PHE A 494 -34.91 4.47 11.65
N PHE A 495 -34.81 4.06 12.90
CA PHE A 495 -34.79 4.95 14.05
C PHE A 495 -33.34 5.16 14.48
N ILE A 496 -32.71 6.20 13.95
CA ILE A 496 -31.30 6.52 14.22
C ILE A 496 -31.26 7.31 15.52
N GLU A 497 -30.39 6.93 16.45
CA GLU A 497 -30.23 7.69 17.69
C GLU A 497 -29.58 9.05 17.41
N MET A 498 -30.14 10.12 17.97
CA MET A 498 -29.57 11.45 17.84
C MET A 498 -28.18 11.51 18.49
N PRO A 499 -27.13 11.91 17.76
CA PRO A 499 -25.79 12.00 18.31
C PRO A 499 -25.69 13.13 19.35
N ASN A 500 -25.15 12.85 20.53
CA ASN A 500 -24.97 13.87 21.58
C ASN A 500 -24.14 15.07 21.10
N SER A 501 -23.20 14.85 20.17
CA SER A 501 -22.36 15.91 19.61
C SER A 501 -23.08 16.84 18.64
N LEU A 502 -24.28 16.49 18.17
CA LEU A 502 -25.09 17.35 17.30
C LEU A 502 -25.96 18.34 18.08
N GLY A 503 -26.11 18.18 19.40
CA GLY A 503 -26.98 19.02 20.21
C GLY A 503 -28.41 19.07 19.67
N SER A 504 -29.05 20.24 19.71
CA SER A 504 -30.37 20.44 19.09
C SER A 504 -30.22 20.92 17.64
N LEU A 505 -30.55 20.04 16.69
CA LEU A 505 -30.65 20.42 15.27
C LEU A 505 -31.88 21.31 15.04
N LYS A 506 -31.71 22.35 14.23
CA LYS A 506 -32.81 23.23 13.81
C LYS A 506 -33.68 22.50 12.80
N ARG A 507 -34.99 22.53 13.05
CA ARG A 507 -35.98 21.98 12.14
C ARG A 507 -35.98 22.75 10.83
N ASP A 508 -36.31 22.03 9.78
CA ASP A 508 -36.40 22.56 8.43
C ASP A 508 -35.14 23.24 7.88
N THR A 509 -33.97 22.89 8.43
CA THR A 509 -32.66 23.41 8.00
C THR A 509 -31.91 22.34 7.20
N PHE A 510 -31.18 22.77 6.17
CA PHE A 510 -30.29 21.89 5.40
C PHE A 510 -28.96 21.73 6.13
N TYR A 511 -28.57 20.48 6.31
CA TYR A 511 -27.27 20.04 6.79
C TYR A 511 -26.60 19.25 5.67
N THR A 512 -25.28 19.29 5.57
CA THR A 512 -24.57 18.34 4.73
C THR A 512 -24.75 16.92 5.29
N PHE A 513 -24.67 15.91 4.41
CA PHE A 513 -24.77 14.52 4.83
C PHE A 513 -23.75 14.17 5.93
N GLY A 514 -22.50 14.58 5.73
CA GLY A 514 -21.40 14.34 6.66
C GLY A 514 -21.59 15.01 8.03
N GLU A 515 -22.19 16.20 8.08
CA GLU A 515 -22.51 16.87 9.35
C GLU A 515 -23.45 16.01 10.20
N VAL A 516 -24.38 15.27 9.62
CA VAL A 516 -25.37 14.48 10.36
C VAL A 516 -24.88 13.04 10.61
N PHE A 517 -24.36 12.38 9.58
CA PHE A 517 -24.05 10.95 9.64
C PHE A 517 -22.70 10.63 10.27
N ASN A 518 -21.68 11.50 10.17
CA ASN A 518 -20.39 11.23 10.81
C ASN A 518 -20.53 11.19 12.35
N PRO A 519 -21.23 12.13 13.00
CA PRO A 519 -21.52 12.03 14.43
C PRO A 519 -22.33 10.79 14.82
N ALA A 520 -23.31 10.39 14.01
CA ALA A 520 -24.10 9.17 14.25
C ALA A 520 -23.27 7.90 14.15
N TYR A 521 -22.40 7.82 13.13
CA TYR A 521 -21.42 6.76 13.01
C TYR A 521 -20.50 6.71 14.24
N GLU A 522 -19.89 7.83 14.63
CA GLU A 522 -18.95 7.86 15.75
C GLU A 522 -19.60 7.48 17.08
N GLN A 523 -20.84 7.91 17.32
CA GLN A 523 -21.59 7.49 18.50
C GLN A 523 -21.88 5.98 18.48
N ALA A 524 -22.34 5.45 17.34
CA ALA A 524 -22.60 4.03 17.18
C ALA A 524 -21.32 3.19 17.35
N ARG A 525 -20.23 3.62 16.72
CA ARG A 525 -18.89 3.02 16.81
C ARG A 525 -18.41 2.97 18.26
N LYS A 526 -18.48 4.08 19.00
CA LYS A 526 -18.10 4.12 20.44
C LYS A 526 -18.93 3.15 21.27
N LYS A 527 -20.24 3.07 21.04
CA LYS A 527 -21.12 2.11 21.75
C LYS A 527 -20.75 0.67 21.45
N VAL A 528 -20.48 0.34 20.18
CA VAL A 528 -20.08 -1.01 19.77
C VAL A 528 -18.73 -1.40 20.37
N ILE A 529 -17.75 -0.50 20.32
CA ILE A 529 -16.42 -0.70 20.94
C ILE A 529 -16.54 -0.83 22.47
N SER A 530 -17.44 -0.09 23.12
CA SER A 530 -17.65 -0.20 24.58
C SER A 530 -18.19 -1.57 25.01
N LYS A 531 -18.92 -2.26 24.12
CA LYS A 531 -19.42 -3.62 24.33
C LYS A 531 -18.37 -4.68 23.99
N ASN A 532 -17.49 -4.40 23.04
CA ASN A 532 -16.39 -5.26 22.66
C ASN A 532 -15.20 -4.43 22.16
N SER A 533 -14.21 -4.22 23.02
CA SER A 533 -13.05 -3.36 22.71
C SER A 533 -12.22 -3.89 21.53
N ASN A 534 -12.26 -5.20 21.26
CA ASN A 534 -11.54 -5.79 20.13
C ASN A 534 -12.09 -5.33 18.77
N TYR A 535 -13.29 -4.75 18.70
CA TYR A 535 -13.85 -4.23 17.45
C TYR A 535 -13.21 -2.93 16.98
N GLU A 536 -12.48 -2.22 17.84
CA GLU A 536 -11.83 -0.96 17.47
C GLU A 536 -10.91 -1.10 16.24
N LYS A 537 -10.21 -2.24 16.13
CA LYS A 537 -9.28 -2.52 15.03
C LYS A 537 -9.95 -2.85 13.69
N TYR A 538 -11.25 -3.18 13.69
CA TYR A 538 -12.04 -3.50 12.50
C TYR A 538 -12.96 -2.37 12.05
N LEU A 539 -13.24 -1.43 12.94
CA LEU A 539 -14.06 -0.25 12.70
C LEU A 539 -13.15 0.96 12.47
N THR A 540 -12.27 0.83 11.48
CA THR A 540 -11.19 1.79 11.19
C THR A 540 -11.54 2.78 10.08
N SER A 541 -12.46 2.42 9.19
CA SER A 541 -12.91 3.28 8.10
C SER A 541 -14.42 3.21 7.89
N PHE A 542 -14.98 4.34 7.48
CA PHE A 542 -16.36 4.46 7.02
C PHE A 542 -16.39 5.35 5.79
N ALA A 543 -16.93 4.81 4.71
CA ALA A 543 -17.32 5.55 3.53
C ALA A 543 -18.85 5.59 3.48
N SER A 544 -19.41 6.79 3.55
CA SER A 544 -20.77 6.99 3.06
C SER A 544 -20.71 6.89 1.54
N PHE A 545 -21.37 5.87 1.01
CA PHE A 545 -21.63 5.77 -0.41
C PHE A 545 -22.54 6.97 -0.78
N GLY A 546 -22.11 7.81 -1.74
CA GLY A 546 -22.87 8.95 -2.26
C GLY A 546 -22.44 10.37 -1.91
N ALA A 547 -21.50 10.58 -0.99
CA ALA A 547 -21.06 11.92 -0.60
C ALA A 547 -20.03 12.58 -1.55
N GLY A 548 -19.95 12.20 -2.84
CA GLY A 548 -18.91 12.76 -3.72
C GLY A 548 -18.95 12.43 -5.22
N SER A 549 -19.90 11.63 -5.69
CA SER A 549 -20.04 11.27 -7.11
C SER A 549 -20.98 12.20 -7.88
N GLY A 550 -21.05 13.50 -7.54
CA GLY A 550 -21.73 14.56 -8.33
C GLY A 550 -23.24 14.39 -8.62
N ASN A 551 -23.86 13.28 -8.23
CA ASN A 551 -25.24 12.89 -8.54
C ASN A 551 -25.98 12.28 -7.34
N GLU A 552 -25.38 12.23 -6.15
CA GLU A 552 -25.88 11.48 -4.99
C GLU A 552 -25.99 12.40 -3.75
N CYS A 553 -26.81 12.01 -2.77
CA CYS A 553 -27.36 12.92 -1.76
C CYS A 553 -26.30 13.67 -0.93
N GLU A 554 -26.27 15.01 -1.07
CA GLU A 554 -25.31 15.88 -0.39
C GLU A 554 -25.86 16.53 0.87
N TYR A 555 -27.19 16.76 0.92
CA TYR A 555 -27.83 17.46 2.03
C TYR A 555 -28.97 16.65 2.64
N ILE A 556 -29.21 16.90 3.93
CA ILE A 556 -30.28 16.36 4.75
C ILE A 556 -31.08 17.53 5.33
N LYS A 557 -32.40 17.40 5.34
CA LYS A 557 -33.32 18.29 6.06
C LYS A 557 -34.10 17.47 7.08
N ILE A 558 -34.27 17.97 8.29
CA ILE A 558 -34.96 17.25 9.37
C ILE A 558 -36.25 18.00 9.73
N ASP A 559 -37.39 17.33 9.65
CA ASP A 559 -38.69 17.93 9.95
C ASP A 559 -39.00 17.96 11.47
N ASN A 560 -40.15 18.53 11.82
CA ASN A 560 -40.63 18.63 13.21
C ASN A 560 -40.89 17.27 13.88
N ASN A 561 -41.04 16.20 13.10
CA ASN A 561 -41.23 14.83 13.57
C ASN A 561 -39.91 14.03 13.54
N ASN A 562 -38.76 14.71 13.51
CA ASN A 562 -37.42 14.10 13.40
C ASN A 562 -37.17 13.32 12.10
N VAL A 563 -38.04 13.44 11.09
CA VAL A 563 -37.90 12.69 9.83
C VAL A 563 -36.85 13.35 8.97
N MET A 564 -35.88 12.54 8.51
CA MET A 564 -34.83 12.98 7.60
C MET A 564 -35.32 12.92 6.15
N SER A 565 -35.07 14.01 5.43
CA SER A 565 -35.28 14.12 3.98
C SER A 565 -33.96 14.41 3.28
N PHE A 566 -33.73 13.84 2.09
CA PHE A 566 -32.44 13.84 1.40
C PHE A 566 -32.49 14.62 0.09
N TYR A 567 -31.42 15.37 -0.19
CA TYR A 567 -31.37 16.34 -1.27
C TYR A 567 -30.02 16.30 -1.99
N ASP A 568 -30.06 16.68 -3.28
CA ASP A 568 -28.86 16.81 -4.12
C ASP A 568 -28.07 18.10 -3.80
N ALA A 569 -26.97 18.32 -4.53
CA ALA A 569 -26.11 19.50 -4.42
C ALA A 569 -26.86 20.84 -4.58
N ASN A 570 -27.96 20.84 -5.33
CA ASN A 570 -28.79 22.01 -5.58
C ASN A 570 -29.92 22.17 -4.55
N LYS A 571 -29.92 21.35 -3.48
CA LYS A 571 -30.96 21.29 -2.44
C LYS A 571 -32.34 20.94 -3.02
N LEU A 572 -32.36 20.22 -4.13
CA LEU A 572 -33.58 19.66 -4.69
C LEU A 572 -33.75 18.21 -4.21
N PRO A 573 -35.00 17.74 -4.02
CA PRO A 573 -35.23 16.32 -3.73
C PRO A 573 -34.54 15.46 -4.78
N HIS A 574 -33.93 14.36 -4.36
CA HIS A 574 -33.15 13.52 -5.24
C HIS A 574 -33.99 13.06 -6.45
N LYS A 575 -33.50 13.27 -7.68
CA LYS A 575 -34.29 13.04 -8.92
C LYS A 575 -34.89 11.64 -9.03
N THR A 576 -34.19 10.63 -8.51
CA THR A 576 -34.63 9.23 -8.56
C THR A 576 -35.40 8.77 -7.31
N TYR A 577 -35.18 9.38 -6.14
CA TYR A 577 -35.71 8.88 -4.84
C TYR A 577 -36.60 9.88 -4.12
N GLY A 578 -36.83 11.08 -4.69
CA GLY A 578 -37.51 12.16 -4.00
C GLY A 578 -36.76 12.58 -2.72
N PRO A 579 -37.48 13.09 -1.70
CA PRO A 579 -36.87 13.48 -0.44
C PRO A 579 -36.54 12.28 0.47
N TYR A 580 -36.69 11.04 0.00
CA TYR A 580 -36.62 9.87 0.87
C TYR A 580 -35.20 9.34 1.06
N PHE A 581 -35.01 8.48 2.05
CA PHE A 581 -33.71 7.88 2.35
C PHE A 581 -33.14 7.20 1.10
N PRO A 582 -32.08 7.74 0.49
CA PRO A 582 -31.56 7.23 -0.76
C PRO A 582 -31.02 5.83 -0.55
N TRP A 583 -31.16 4.99 -1.58
CA TRP A 583 -30.68 3.59 -1.64
C TRP A 583 -29.21 3.39 -1.19
N ILE A 584 -28.46 4.49 -1.17
CA ILE A 584 -27.01 4.59 -1.21
C ILE A 584 -26.41 4.75 0.19
N CYS A 585 -27.19 4.86 1.26
CA CYS A 585 -26.61 4.84 2.61
C CYS A 585 -26.25 3.41 3.05
N SER A 586 -25.42 2.74 2.26
CA SER A 586 -24.62 1.62 2.71
C SER A 586 -23.33 2.20 3.28
N PRO A 587 -23.11 2.09 4.60
CA PRO A 587 -21.78 2.15 5.17
C PRO A 587 -20.83 1.22 4.42
N GLY A 588 -20.04 1.76 3.49
CA GLY A 588 -18.88 1.05 2.99
C GLY A 588 -17.84 1.06 4.10
N SER A 589 -17.69 -0.03 4.84
CA SER A 589 -16.50 -0.21 5.66
C SER A 589 -15.43 -0.89 4.83
N TYR A 590 -14.19 -0.46 4.97
CA TYR A 590 -13.04 -1.12 4.36
C TYR A 590 -12.07 -1.48 5.46
N PHE A 591 -11.66 -2.75 5.53
CA PHE A 591 -10.61 -3.11 6.47
C PHE A 591 -9.30 -2.45 6.14
N PHE A 592 -8.85 -2.62 4.88
CA PHE A 592 -7.68 -1.91 4.42
C PHE A 592 -8.02 -0.51 3.98
N SER A 593 -7.28 0.44 4.52
CA SER A 593 -7.49 1.86 4.25
C SER A 593 -6.17 2.62 4.26
N LYS A 594 -6.10 3.62 3.37
CA LYS A 594 -5.06 4.65 3.36
C LYS A 594 -5.23 5.57 4.57
N ASP A 595 -6.44 5.86 5.01
CA ASP A 595 -6.65 6.66 6.21
C ASP A 595 -7.91 6.22 6.96
N SER A 596 -8.28 6.95 8.02
CA SER A 596 -9.40 6.57 8.86
C SER A 596 -10.78 6.98 8.33
N TYR A 597 -10.90 7.82 7.29
CA TYR A 597 -12.20 8.37 6.86
C TYR A 597 -12.30 8.73 5.37
N GLY A 598 -13.36 8.24 4.72
CA GLY A 598 -13.86 8.77 3.44
C GLY A 598 -13.65 7.85 2.21
N VAL A 599 -14.43 8.08 1.16
CA VAL A 599 -14.44 7.24 -0.06
C VAL A 599 -13.11 7.27 -0.82
N LYS A 600 -12.30 8.32 -0.62
CA LYS A 600 -10.96 8.50 -1.19
C LYS A 600 -9.86 7.77 -0.41
N SER A 601 -10.19 7.21 0.77
CA SER A 601 -9.25 6.48 1.60
C SER A 601 -9.13 5.00 1.24
N GLY A 602 -10.00 4.49 0.36
CA GLY A 602 -9.79 3.19 -0.28
C GLY A 602 -8.59 3.23 -1.23
N LEU A 603 -7.92 2.09 -1.41
CA LEU A 603 -6.88 1.94 -2.43
C LEU A 603 -7.50 2.03 -3.84
N GLY A 604 -7.67 3.25 -4.37
CA GLY A 604 -7.90 3.49 -5.80
C GLY A 604 -9.36 3.46 -6.30
N GLY A 605 -10.31 4.10 -5.60
CA GLY A 605 -11.62 4.43 -6.16
C GLY A 605 -12.59 3.25 -6.34
N GLN A 606 -13.61 3.22 -5.48
CA GLN A 606 -14.84 2.40 -5.49
C GLN A 606 -14.80 0.88 -5.76
N TRP A 607 -13.72 0.23 -6.21
CA TRP A 607 -13.84 -1.16 -6.69
C TRP A 607 -12.68 -2.12 -6.39
N ASN A 608 -11.63 -1.71 -5.66
CA ASN A 608 -10.46 -2.57 -5.42
C ASN A 608 -10.25 -2.88 -3.91
N PHE A 609 -10.15 -4.17 -3.62
CA PHE A 609 -10.56 -4.89 -2.40
C PHE A 609 -9.82 -4.57 -1.07
N GLY A 610 -10.59 -4.31 -0.01
CA GLY A 610 -10.36 -4.72 1.39
C GLY A 610 -11.66 -5.34 1.92
N PHE A 611 -11.74 -5.92 3.15
CA PHE A 611 -13.03 -6.42 3.65
C PHE A 611 -14.08 -5.32 3.50
N SER A 612 -15.11 -5.55 2.71
CA SER A 612 -16.23 -4.63 2.60
C SER A 612 -17.50 -5.32 3.07
N MET A 613 -18.28 -4.58 3.84
CA MET A 613 -19.60 -5.06 4.21
C MET A 613 -20.44 -5.24 2.96
N PRO A 614 -21.26 -6.30 2.88
CA PRO A 614 -22.16 -6.48 1.76
C PRO A 614 -23.02 -5.23 1.60
N LEU A 615 -23.04 -4.70 0.39
CA LEU A 615 -23.79 -3.50 0.08
C LEU A 615 -25.26 -3.87 0.03
N ILE A 616 -26.00 -3.53 1.10
CA ILE A 616 -27.46 -3.59 1.14
C ILE A 616 -27.98 -2.60 0.10
N SER A 617 -28.34 -3.09 -1.08
CA SER A 617 -28.90 -2.26 -2.17
C SER A 617 -30.23 -2.80 -2.66
N ILE A 618 -31.21 -1.91 -2.81
CA ILE A 618 -32.44 -2.21 -3.54
C ILE A 618 -32.23 -1.80 -4.99
N ARG A 619 -32.06 -2.77 -5.90
CA ARG A 619 -32.09 -2.49 -7.35
C ARG A 619 -33.54 -2.34 -7.83
N ASP A 620 -33.74 -1.41 -8.76
CA ASP A 620 -34.96 -1.23 -9.59
C ASP A 620 -36.29 -0.82 -8.91
N ILE A 621 -36.27 0.18 -8.03
CA ILE A 621 -37.50 0.84 -7.53
C ILE A 621 -38.37 1.43 -8.67
N LYS A 622 -37.77 1.78 -9.83
CA LYS A 622 -38.51 2.31 -11.00
C LYS A 622 -39.55 1.34 -11.55
N LEU A 623 -39.47 0.05 -11.24
CA LEU A 623 -40.37 -0.98 -11.74
C LEU A 623 -41.50 -1.34 -10.78
N ILE A 624 -41.56 -0.74 -9.59
CA ILE A 624 -42.53 -1.12 -8.56
C ILE A 624 -43.51 0.02 -8.27
N PRO A 625 -44.67 0.06 -8.95
CA PRO A 625 -45.72 1.02 -8.64
C PRO A 625 -46.26 0.75 -7.22
N ASN A 626 -46.11 1.74 -6.32
CA ASN A 626 -46.58 1.79 -4.91
C ASN A 626 -45.56 1.54 -3.79
N TYR A 627 -44.25 1.46 -4.09
CA TYR A 627 -43.22 1.31 -3.05
C TYR A 627 -43.26 2.44 -2.00
N LYS A 628 -43.38 2.04 -0.73
CA LYS A 628 -43.30 2.98 0.41
C LYS A 628 -41.83 3.28 0.69
N PRO A 629 -41.41 4.55 0.64
CA PRO A 629 -40.03 4.92 0.85
C PRO A 629 -39.53 4.59 2.26
N VAL A 630 -38.25 4.23 2.36
CA VAL A 630 -37.58 4.04 3.65
C VAL A 630 -37.54 5.37 4.40
N LYS A 631 -38.07 5.37 5.62
CA LYS A 631 -38.14 6.54 6.49
C LYS A 631 -37.02 6.48 7.52
N ALA A 632 -36.11 7.45 7.52
CA ALA A 632 -35.14 7.62 8.61
C ALA A 632 -35.65 8.69 9.59
N VAL A 633 -35.62 8.37 10.87
CA VAL A 633 -36.13 9.24 11.95
C VAL A 633 -35.08 9.31 13.05
N PHE A 634 -34.77 10.52 13.52
CA PHE A 634 -34.02 10.64 14.77
C PHE A 634 -34.89 10.29 15.98
N VAL A 635 -34.37 9.44 16.86
CA VAL A 635 -34.94 9.17 18.17
C VAL A 635 -34.00 9.67 19.26
N ASP A 636 -34.59 10.15 20.35
CA ASP A 636 -33.88 10.64 21.53
C ASP A 636 -33.36 9.51 22.43
#